data_AF-A0A7K3Y211-F1
#
_entry.id   AF-A0A7K3Y211-F1
#
_cell.length_a   1.000
_cell.length_b   1.000
_cell.length_c   1.000
_cell.angle_alpha   90.00
_cell.angle_beta   90.00
_cell.angle_gamma   90.00
#
_symmetry.space_group_name_H-M   'P 1'
#
loop_
_entity.id
_entity.type
_entity.pdbx_description
1 polymer ?
#
loop_
_entity_poly.entity_id
_entity_poly.type
_entity_poly.pdbx_seq_one_letter_code
_entity_poly.pdbx_strand_id
1 'polypeptide(L)'
;MAFLDGLKEFVRVHLNINIQVGVKTVNIVADPGADAVCFNETTGALKINWEKLPEDKIEELKPLIQDAVRKHAALLIENKSKELLEEIKITESSKEDQDFLSFFKGKIPDDDYTALRASLHVKRRFEEGAQKEEINRLKLDIIKRYSRRGRNICDLCSAGYFEGLIKIYEEMQKYPDFSNEAFLEVYNPIVDEGNLTVFVSGGRTEDQVRQEIESKMRRNRQYGIHALYIHGIGRSNIEKINMVIYDLKSEYSTLKIQTSEYQNIISMKLTF
;
A
#
# COMPACT_ATOMS: atom_id res chain seq x y z
N MET A 1 -29.60 16.65 -5.29
CA MET A 1 -30.70 16.53 -6.26
C MET A 1 -30.31 17.15 -7.61
N ALA A 2 -29.95 18.44 -7.67
CA ALA A 2 -29.60 19.16 -8.91
C ALA A 2 -28.62 18.46 -9.88
N PHE A 3 -27.58 17.77 -9.38
CA PHE A 3 -26.62 17.05 -10.24
C PHE A 3 -27.25 15.87 -10.99
N LEU A 4 -28.01 15.02 -10.30
CA LEU A 4 -28.64 13.84 -10.91
C LEU A 4 -29.71 14.24 -11.92
N ASP A 5 -30.39 15.36 -11.69
CA ASP A 5 -31.37 15.92 -12.62
C ASP A 5 -30.68 16.50 -13.87
N GLY A 6 -29.57 17.23 -13.71
CA GLY A 6 -28.75 17.71 -14.84
C GLY A 6 -28.13 16.57 -15.65
N LEU A 7 -27.71 15.48 -15.00
CA LEU A 7 -27.15 14.31 -15.67
C LEU A 7 -28.22 13.51 -16.42
N LYS A 8 -29.42 13.34 -15.83
CA LYS A 8 -30.57 12.74 -16.52
C LYS A 8 -30.94 13.54 -17.76
N GLU A 9 -30.94 14.87 -17.64
CA GLU A 9 -31.23 15.74 -18.78
C GLU A 9 -30.16 15.62 -19.86
N PHE A 10 -28.88 15.61 -19.49
CA PHE A 10 -27.78 15.42 -20.43
C PHE A 10 -27.91 14.09 -21.20
N VAL A 11 -28.13 12.99 -20.48
CA VAL A 11 -28.27 11.65 -21.08
C VAL A 11 -29.53 11.53 -21.95
N ARG A 12 -30.63 12.19 -21.55
CA ARG A 12 -31.87 12.25 -22.34
C ARG A 12 -31.69 13.06 -23.62
N VAL A 13 -31.13 14.26 -23.52
CA VAL A 13 -31.05 15.22 -24.63
C VAL A 13 -29.96 14.84 -25.63
N HIS A 14 -28.80 14.40 -25.14
CA HIS A 14 -27.62 14.21 -26.00
C HIS A 14 -27.37 12.76 -26.38
N LEU A 15 -27.89 11.81 -25.59
CA LEU A 15 -27.57 10.39 -25.75
C LEU A 15 -28.84 9.55 -25.95
N ASN A 16 -30.01 10.21 -26.01
CA ASN A 16 -31.33 9.64 -26.30
C ASN A 16 -31.71 8.44 -25.42
N ILE A 17 -31.23 8.40 -24.18
CA ILE A 17 -31.55 7.36 -23.21
C ILE A 17 -32.57 7.91 -22.22
N ASN A 18 -33.73 7.26 -22.15
CA ASN A 18 -34.82 7.65 -21.27
C ASN A 18 -34.73 6.89 -19.94
N ILE A 19 -34.35 7.59 -18.88
CA ILE A 19 -34.18 7.00 -17.54
C ILE A 19 -35.47 7.17 -16.74
N GLN A 20 -36.32 6.14 -16.70
CA GLN A 20 -37.59 6.16 -15.95
C GLN A 20 -37.43 5.87 -14.45
N VAL A 21 -36.37 5.16 -14.07
CA VAL A 21 -36.06 4.80 -12.68
C VAL A 21 -35.00 5.75 -12.12
N GLY A 22 -35.09 6.14 -10.84
CA GLY A 22 -34.09 7.03 -10.23
C GLY A 22 -32.66 6.48 -10.35
N VAL A 23 -31.76 7.27 -10.94
CA VAL A 23 -30.32 6.96 -10.98
C VAL A 23 -29.79 6.92 -9.55
N LYS A 24 -29.29 5.76 -9.13
CA LYS A 24 -28.71 5.53 -7.79
C LYS A 24 -27.20 5.68 -7.80
N THR A 25 -26.55 5.28 -8.88
CA THR A 25 -25.09 5.33 -9.05
C THR A 25 -24.71 5.76 -10.45
N VAL A 26 -23.61 6.50 -10.56
CA VAL A 26 -23.05 6.99 -11.83
C VAL A 26 -21.59 6.55 -11.87
N ASN A 27 -21.20 5.83 -12.93
CA ASN A 27 -19.83 5.37 -13.15
C ASN A 27 -19.32 5.98 -14.45
N ILE A 28 -18.16 6.61 -14.39
CA ILE A 28 -17.44 7.08 -15.58
C ILE A 28 -16.31 6.10 -15.83
N VAL A 29 -16.30 5.48 -17.01
CA VAL A 29 -15.38 4.37 -17.33
C VAL A 29 -14.64 4.64 -18.63
N ALA A 30 -13.37 4.26 -18.72
CA ALA A 30 -12.65 4.10 -19.99
C ALA A 30 -12.70 2.61 -20.35
N ASP A 31 -13.53 2.24 -21.32
CA ASP A 31 -13.60 0.86 -21.78
C ASP A 31 -13.83 0.80 -23.31
N PRO A 32 -12.81 0.42 -24.10
CA PRO A 32 -12.93 0.31 -25.56
C PRO A 32 -14.02 -0.67 -26.02
N GLY A 33 -14.39 -1.64 -25.18
CA GLY A 33 -15.39 -2.67 -25.47
C GLY A 33 -16.83 -2.30 -25.08
N ALA A 34 -17.03 -1.30 -24.22
CA ALA A 34 -18.36 -0.94 -23.70
C ALA A 34 -19.08 0.10 -24.56
N ASP A 35 -20.41 0.16 -24.52
CA ASP A 35 -21.17 1.22 -25.17
C ASP A 35 -20.87 2.61 -24.58
N ALA A 36 -21.16 3.67 -25.35
CA ALA A 36 -20.96 5.06 -24.91
C ALA A 36 -21.72 5.38 -23.62
N VAL A 37 -22.91 4.81 -23.44
CA VAL A 37 -23.68 4.88 -22.20
C VAL A 37 -24.46 3.59 -22.01
N CYS A 38 -24.54 3.10 -20.77
CA CYS A 38 -25.39 1.98 -20.40
C CYS A 38 -26.13 2.31 -19.11
N PHE A 39 -27.45 2.15 -19.10
CA PHE A 39 -28.25 2.24 -17.87
C PHE A 39 -28.79 0.86 -17.49
N ASN A 40 -28.53 0.44 -16.26
CA ASN A 40 -29.05 -0.81 -15.73
C ASN A 40 -30.27 -0.51 -14.84
N GLU A 41 -31.47 -0.80 -15.34
CA GLU A 41 -32.74 -0.51 -14.67
C GLU A 41 -32.92 -1.25 -13.34
N THR A 42 -32.39 -2.48 -13.23
CA THR A 42 -32.48 -3.30 -12.01
C THR A 42 -31.69 -2.69 -10.86
N THR A 43 -30.50 -2.16 -11.15
CA THR A 43 -29.57 -1.62 -10.15
C THR A 43 -29.67 -0.10 -10.00
N GLY A 44 -30.28 0.59 -10.97
CA GLY A 44 -30.28 2.05 -11.07
C GLY A 44 -28.89 2.62 -11.39
N ALA A 45 -27.99 1.82 -11.96
CA ALA A 45 -26.62 2.23 -12.27
C ALA A 45 -26.50 2.78 -13.69
N LEU A 46 -26.02 4.01 -13.82
CA LEU A 46 -25.69 4.66 -15.07
C LEU A 46 -24.17 4.57 -15.31
N LYS A 47 -23.75 4.01 -16.42
CA LYS A 47 -22.36 3.98 -16.88
C LYS A 47 -22.20 4.90 -18.08
N ILE A 48 -21.23 5.80 -18.02
CA ILE A 48 -20.87 6.71 -19.11
C ILE A 48 -19.42 6.42 -19.51
N ASN A 49 -19.22 6.05 -20.76
CA ASN A 49 -17.90 5.74 -21.30
C ASN A 49 -17.32 6.96 -22.00
N TRP A 50 -16.43 7.67 -21.30
CA TRP A 50 -15.90 8.95 -21.80
C TRP A 50 -15.00 8.81 -23.03
N GLU A 51 -14.41 7.63 -23.30
CA GLU A 51 -13.60 7.39 -24.51
C GLU A 51 -14.44 7.27 -25.79
N LYS A 52 -15.72 6.95 -25.65
CA LYS A 52 -16.66 6.83 -26.78
C LYS A 52 -17.61 8.02 -26.91
N LEU A 53 -17.44 9.03 -26.07
CA LEU A 53 -18.17 10.27 -26.22
C LEU A 53 -17.46 11.18 -27.23
N PRO A 54 -18.21 11.82 -28.14
CA PRO A 54 -17.70 12.91 -28.95
C PRO A 54 -17.10 14.03 -28.08
N GLU A 55 -16.06 14.70 -28.58
CA GLU A 55 -15.30 15.72 -27.82
C GLU A 55 -16.18 16.89 -27.37
N ASP A 56 -17.17 17.30 -28.18
CA ASP A 56 -18.19 18.30 -27.83
C ASP A 56 -19.04 17.86 -26.62
N LYS A 57 -19.34 16.55 -26.52
CA LYS A 57 -20.09 15.99 -25.39
C LYS A 57 -19.25 15.79 -24.14
N ILE A 58 -17.95 15.58 -24.31
CA ILE A 58 -17.00 15.58 -23.20
C ILE A 58 -16.91 17.00 -22.60
N GLU A 59 -16.83 18.03 -23.43
CA GLU A 59 -16.79 19.43 -22.98
C GLU A 59 -18.09 19.88 -22.28
N GLU A 60 -19.25 19.39 -22.73
CA GLU A 60 -20.53 19.64 -22.04
C GLU A 60 -20.66 18.87 -20.72
N LEU A 61 -20.04 17.69 -20.61
CA LEU A 61 -20.09 16.84 -19.41
C LEU A 61 -19.10 17.28 -18.31
N LYS A 62 -17.93 17.80 -18.70
CA LYS A 62 -16.89 18.31 -17.79
C LYS A 62 -17.41 19.27 -16.71
N PRO A 63 -18.16 20.35 -17.01
CA PRO A 63 -18.63 21.28 -15.99
C PRO A 63 -19.64 20.63 -15.04
N LEU A 64 -20.49 19.72 -15.54
CA LEU A 64 -21.47 18.98 -14.71
C LEU A 64 -20.77 18.07 -13.68
N ILE A 65 -19.68 17.41 -14.09
CA ILE A 65 -18.86 16.58 -13.20
C ILE A 65 -18.09 17.46 -12.21
N GLN A 66 -17.44 18.52 -12.68
CA GLN A 66 -16.65 19.42 -11.84
C GLN A 66 -17.49 20.08 -10.74
N ASP A 67 -18.72 20.50 -11.05
CA ASP A 67 -19.65 21.05 -10.06
C ASP A 67 -20.11 20.01 -9.05
N ALA A 68 -20.27 18.75 -9.46
CA ALA A 68 -20.61 17.65 -8.56
C ALA A 68 -19.46 17.30 -7.60
N VAL A 69 -18.23 17.29 -8.11
CA VAL A 69 -17.00 17.08 -7.32
C VAL A 69 -16.82 18.20 -6.31
N ARG A 70 -17.02 19.47 -6.72
CA ARG A 70 -16.85 20.65 -5.86
C ARG A 70 -17.96 20.82 -4.82
N LYS A 71 -19.24 20.60 -5.17
CA LYS A 71 -20.37 20.80 -4.24
C LYS A 71 -20.68 19.60 -3.35
N HIS A 72 -20.34 18.39 -3.77
CA HIS A 72 -20.79 17.17 -3.07
C HIS A 72 -19.70 16.15 -2.74
N ALA A 73 -18.43 16.39 -3.09
CA ALA A 73 -17.24 15.61 -2.69
C ALA A 73 -17.31 14.06 -2.83
N ALA A 74 -18.36 13.49 -3.42
CA ALA A 74 -18.73 12.09 -3.15
C ALA A 74 -19.37 11.32 -4.32
N LEU A 75 -19.35 11.84 -5.55
CA LEU A 75 -20.14 11.25 -6.66
C LEU A 75 -19.34 10.56 -7.78
N LEU A 76 -18.06 10.26 -7.55
CA LEU A 76 -17.23 9.44 -8.47
C LEU A 76 -16.48 8.32 -7.73
N ILE A 77 -17.09 7.74 -6.70
CA ILE A 77 -16.50 6.63 -5.96
C ILE A 77 -17.50 5.48 -6.07
N GLU A 78 -17.09 4.36 -6.70
CA GLU A 78 -17.86 3.11 -6.65
C GLU A 78 -18.30 2.83 -5.21
N ASN A 79 -19.55 2.43 -4.96
CA ASN A 79 -20.04 2.20 -3.60
C ASN A 79 -19.13 1.27 -2.78
N LYS A 80 -18.51 0.26 -3.40
CA LYS A 80 -17.49 -0.60 -2.77
C LYS A 80 -16.21 0.14 -2.37
N SER A 81 -15.78 1.11 -3.17
CA SER A 81 -14.65 1.97 -2.83
C SER A 81 -15.00 2.97 -1.73
N LYS A 82 -16.27 3.39 -1.61
CA LYS A 82 -16.76 4.23 -0.51
C LYS A 82 -16.86 3.44 0.79
N GLU A 83 -17.37 2.22 0.75
CA GLU A 83 -17.37 1.28 1.87
C GLU A 83 -15.93 1.01 2.34
N LEU A 84 -15.01 0.71 1.42
CA LEU A 84 -13.59 0.55 1.75
C LEU A 84 -12.96 1.81 2.35
N LEU A 85 -13.29 3.01 1.85
CA LEU A 85 -12.76 4.26 2.40
C LEU A 85 -13.33 4.59 3.79
N GLU A 86 -14.61 4.30 4.03
CA GLU A 86 -15.22 4.41 5.36
C GLU A 86 -14.67 3.33 6.31
N GLU A 87 -14.43 2.10 5.84
CA GLU A 87 -13.80 1.03 6.60
C GLU A 87 -12.33 1.36 6.95
N ILE A 88 -11.57 1.98 6.05
CA ILE A 88 -10.21 2.48 6.33
C ILE A 88 -10.27 3.59 7.39
N LYS A 89 -11.20 4.54 7.30
CA LYS A 89 -11.40 5.57 8.34
C LYS A 89 -11.83 4.98 9.69
N ILE A 90 -12.63 3.91 9.68
CA ILE A 90 -13.01 3.17 10.89
C ILE A 90 -11.81 2.38 11.42
N THR A 91 -10.92 1.89 10.57
CA THR A 91 -9.66 1.23 11.00
C THR A 91 -8.74 2.25 11.69
N GLU A 92 -8.74 3.50 11.23
CA GLU A 92 -8.05 4.64 11.85
C GLU A 92 -8.74 5.16 13.14
N SER A 93 -9.69 4.43 13.71
CA SER A 93 -10.42 4.87 14.92
C SER A 93 -9.66 4.59 16.23
N SER A 94 -8.64 3.73 16.20
CA SER A 94 -7.82 3.49 17.39
C SER A 94 -6.79 4.62 17.53
N LYS A 95 -6.56 5.10 18.75
CA LYS A 95 -5.57 6.14 19.01
C LYS A 95 -4.16 5.68 18.64
N GLU A 96 -3.87 4.40 18.81
CA GLU A 96 -2.59 3.78 18.49
C GLU A 96 -2.31 3.80 16.97
N ASP A 97 -3.30 3.45 16.14
CA ASP A 97 -3.17 3.51 14.69
C ASP A 97 -3.05 4.95 14.18
N GLN A 98 -3.75 5.90 14.82
CA GLN A 98 -3.62 7.33 14.50
C GLN A 98 -2.22 7.86 14.82
N ASP A 99 -1.70 7.55 16.00
CA ASP A 99 -0.37 7.96 16.43
C ASP A 99 0.69 7.35 15.49
N PHE A 100 0.56 6.05 15.18
CA PHE A 100 1.42 5.34 14.23
C PHE A 100 1.40 5.96 12.82
N LEU A 101 0.23 6.24 12.27
CA LEU A 101 0.13 6.87 10.95
C LEU A 101 0.60 8.32 10.97
N SER A 102 0.30 9.07 12.03
CA SER A 102 0.74 10.46 12.17
C SER A 102 2.26 10.58 12.17
N PHE A 103 2.95 9.55 12.69
CA PHE A 103 4.39 9.48 12.64
C PHE A 103 4.88 9.53 11.19
N PHE A 104 4.40 8.66 10.30
CA PHE A 104 4.92 8.57 8.93
C PHE A 104 4.49 9.72 8.01
N LYS A 105 3.43 10.46 8.37
CA LYS A 105 2.91 11.55 7.55
C LYS A 105 3.97 12.63 7.31
N GLY A 106 4.28 12.90 6.04
CA GLY A 106 5.31 13.87 5.64
C GLY A 106 6.76 13.40 5.83
N LYS A 107 6.99 12.16 6.29
CA LYS A 107 8.32 11.54 6.42
C LYS A 107 8.59 10.50 5.32
N ILE A 108 7.55 9.97 4.69
CA ILE A 108 7.60 9.03 3.56
C ILE A 108 6.79 9.58 2.38
N PRO A 109 6.97 9.05 1.15
CA PRO A 109 6.17 9.47 0.00
C PRO A 109 4.66 9.29 0.22
N ASP A 110 3.84 10.19 -0.32
CA ASP A 110 2.39 10.18 -0.11
C ASP A 110 1.70 8.91 -0.59
N ASP A 111 2.18 8.34 -1.70
CA ASP A 111 1.68 7.06 -2.22
C ASP A 111 1.99 5.91 -1.25
N ASP A 112 3.19 5.90 -0.67
CA ASP A 112 3.59 4.89 0.31
C ASP A 112 2.83 5.04 1.63
N TYR A 113 2.59 6.29 2.05
CA TYR A 113 1.73 6.59 3.19
C TYR A 113 0.31 6.06 2.97
N THR A 114 -0.25 6.25 1.78
CA THR A 114 -1.60 5.76 1.46
C THR A 114 -1.62 4.23 1.35
N ALA A 115 -0.55 3.61 0.82
CA ALA A 115 -0.37 2.16 0.83
C ALA A 115 -0.27 1.61 2.26
N LEU A 116 0.41 2.30 3.17
CA LEU A 116 0.53 1.92 4.58
C LEU A 116 -0.83 1.95 5.29
N ARG A 117 -1.65 2.99 5.05
CA ARG A 117 -3.03 3.06 5.56
C ARG A 117 -3.88 1.88 5.12
N ALA A 118 -3.84 1.55 3.83
CA ALA A 118 -4.55 0.38 3.31
C ALA A 118 -3.99 -0.94 3.89
N SER A 119 -2.69 -1.00 4.13
CA SER A 119 -2.01 -2.17 4.71
C SER A 119 -2.39 -2.42 6.17
N LEU A 120 -2.56 -1.37 6.97
CA LEU A 120 -3.08 -1.47 8.34
C LEU A 120 -4.49 -2.03 8.36
N HIS A 121 -5.34 -1.60 7.44
CA HIS A 121 -6.67 -2.16 7.28
C HIS A 121 -6.60 -3.67 6.99
N VAL A 122 -5.72 -4.11 6.08
CA VAL A 122 -5.49 -5.54 5.82
C VAL A 122 -5.05 -6.29 7.08
N LYS A 123 -4.08 -5.76 7.82
CA LYS A 123 -3.56 -6.34 9.07
C LYS A 123 -4.70 -6.52 10.09
N ARG A 124 -5.50 -5.48 10.29
CA ARG A 124 -6.63 -5.49 11.23
C ARG A 124 -7.70 -6.50 10.84
N ARG A 125 -8.13 -6.52 9.57
CA ARG A 125 -9.12 -7.51 9.08
C ARG A 125 -8.62 -8.94 9.30
N PHE A 126 -7.33 -9.18 9.11
CA PHE A 126 -6.72 -10.48 9.40
C PHE A 126 -6.77 -10.82 10.90
N GLU A 127 -6.42 -9.87 11.77
CA GLU A 127 -6.49 -10.03 13.24
C GLU A 127 -7.92 -10.23 13.75
N GLU A 128 -8.91 -9.63 13.09
CA GLU A 128 -10.35 -9.82 13.33
C GLU A 128 -10.89 -11.15 12.79
N GLY A 129 -10.06 -11.96 12.12
CA GLY A 129 -10.44 -13.29 11.62
C GLY A 129 -11.18 -13.29 10.27
N ALA A 130 -10.97 -12.25 9.44
CA ALA A 130 -11.56 -12.20 8.10
C ALA A 130 -11.13 -13.39 7.22
N GLN A 131 -12.00 -13.73 6.26
CA GLN A 131 -11.77 -14.87 5.37
C GLN A 131 -10.59 -14.62 4.43
N LYS A 132 -9.91 -15.70 4.03
CA LYS A 132 -8.70 -15.64 3.19
C LYS A 132 -8.95 -14.93 1.86
N GLU A 133 -10.13 -15.13 1.27
CA GLU A 133 -10.56 -14.51 0.01
C GLU A 133 -10.66 -12.99 0.13
N GLU A 134 -11.17 -12.49 1.27
CA GLU A 134 -11.28 -11.07 1.57
C GLU A 134 -9.88 -10.45 1.70
N ILE A 135 -8.99 -11.08 2.48
CA ILE A 135 -7.60 -10.64 2.65
C ILE A 135 -6.86 -10.60 1.31
N ASN A 136 -7.00 -11.64 0.49
CA ASN A 136 -6.37 -11.68 -0.83
C ASN A 136 -6.90 -10.59 -1.76
N ARG A 137 -8.20 -10.30 -1.72
CA ARG A 137 -8.80 -9.20 -2.50
C ARG A 137 -8.19 -7.86 -2.09
N LEU A 138 -8.14 -7.56 -0.80
CA LEU A 138 -7.57 -6.30 -0.30
C LEU A 138 -6.10 -6.15 -0.68
N LYS A 139 -5.30 -7.23 -0.56
CA LYS A 139 -3.89 -7.23 -1.01
C LYS A 139 -3.78 -6.98 -2.51
N LEU A 140 -4.64 -7.58 -3.33
CA LEU A 140 -4.65 -7.35 -4.78
C LEU A 140 -5.00 -5.89 -5.12
N ASP A 141 -5.92 -5.27 -4.38
CA ASP A 141 -6.27 -3.86 -4.59
C ASP A 141 -5.10 -2.93 -4.26
N ILE A 142 -4.33 -3.22 -3.20
CA ILE A 142 -3.09 -2.50 -2.88
C ILE A 142 -2.07 -2.65 -4.02
N ILE A 143 -1.86 -3.87 -4.53
CA ILE A 143 -0.92 -4.13 -5.62
C ILE A 143 -1.32 -3.38 -6.89
N LYS A 144 -2.62 -3.38 -7.24
CA LYS A 144 -3.13 -2.68 -8.42
C LYS A 144 -2.93 -1.18 -8.35
N ARG A 145 -3.09 -0.59 -7.16
CA ARG A 145 -3.01 0.87 -6.96
C ARG A 145 -1.58 1.39 -6.76
N TYR A 146 -0.75 0.64 -6.03
CA TYR A 146 0.57 1.09 -5.58
C TYR A 146 1.71 0.21 -6.08
N SER A 147 1.44 -0.63 -7.08
CA SER A 147 2.40 -1.55 -7.71
C SER A 147 2.99 -2.60 -6.75
N ARG A 148 4.13 -3.18 -7.15
CA ARG A 148 4.96 -4.06 -6.32
C ARG A 148 5.43 -3.37 -5.05
N ARG A 149 5.63 -2.04 -5.07
CA ARG A 149 6.04 -1.27 -3.90
C ARG A 149 4.98 -1.31 -2.79
N GLY A 150 3.71 -1.09 -3.14
CA GLY A 150 2.59 -1.25 -2.21
C GLY A 150 2.45 -2.66 -1.66
N ARG A 151 2.74 -3.70 -2.46
CA ARG A 151 2.80 -5.08 -1.97
C ARG A 151 3.80 -5.22 -0.83
N ASN A 152 5.01 -4.69 -1.03
CA ASN A 152 6.07 -4.79 -0.03
C ASN A 152 5.69 -4.00 1.24
N ILE A 153 5.09 -2.82 1.09
CA ILE A 153 4.55 -2.06 2.23
C ILE A 153 3.53 -2.89 3.00
N CYS A 154 2.62 -3.58 2.31
CA CYS A 154 1.64 -4.44 2.94
C CYS A 154 2.28 -5.63 3.67
N ASP A 155 3.27 -6.27 3.08
CA ASP A 155 4.00 -7.38 3.68
C ASP A 155 4.82 -6.90 4.91
N LEU A 156 5.48 -5.75 4.81
CA LEU A 156 6.25 -5.11 5.89
C LEU A 156 5.35 -4.68 7.06
N CYS A 157 4.22 -4.03 6.77
CA CYS A 157 3.23 -3.62 7.77
C CYS A 157 2.65 -4.83 8.51
N SER A 158 2.26 -5.89 7.79
CA SER A 158 1.72 -7.11 8.39
C SER A 158 2.74 -7.81 9.31
N ALA A 159 4.03 -7.67 9.01
CA ALA A 159 5.12 -8.26 9.79
C ALA A 159 5.63 -7.35 10.93
N GLY A 160 5.04 -6.16 11.14
CA GLY A 160 5.43 -5.24 12.21
C GLY A 160 6.75 -4.50 11.96
N TYR A 161 7.14 -4.30 10.70
CA TYR A 161 8.42 -3.66 10.35
C TYR A 161 8.41 -2.13 10.49
N PHE A 162 7.25 -1.50 10.35
CA PHE A 162 7.14 -0.05 10.43
C PHE A 162 7.42 0.46 11.87
N GLU A 163 7.12 -0.34 12.89
CA GLU A 163 7.52 -0.10 14.28
C GLU A 163 9.05 -0.08 14.43
N GLY A 164 9.75 -0.87 13.63
CA GLY A 164 11.21 -0.80 13.50
C GLY A 164 11.67 0.49 12.82
N LEU A 165 11.04 0.86 11.71
CA LEU A 165 11.34 2.11 10.97
C LEU A 165 11.17 3.37 11.83
N ILE A 166 10.20 3.38 12.76
CA ILE A 166 10.07 4.46 13.76
C ILE A 166 11.37 4.60 14.56
N LYS A 167 11.90 3.50 15.09
CA LYS A 167 13.14 3.49 15.88
C LYS A 167 14.36 3.90 15.04
N ILE A 168 14.40 3.50 13.77
CA ILE A 168 15.44 3.94 12.83
C ILE A 168 15.43 5.45 12.71
N TYR A 169 14.26 6.02 12.42
CA TYR A 169 14.08 7.47 12.29
C TYR A 169 14.47 8.20 13.58
N GLU A 170 13.99 7.74 14.74
CA GLU A 170 14.31 8.34 16.05
C GLU A 170 15.80 8.30 16.37
N GLU A 171 16.52 7.24 15.98
CA GLU A 171 17.96 7.16 16.14
C GLU A 171 18.67 8.12 15.17
N MET A 172 18.25 8.15 13.90
CA MET A 172 18.80 9.07 12.90
C MET A 172 18.62 10.53 13.29
N GLN A 173 17.50 10.87 13.93
CA GLN A 173 17.20 12.22 14.41
C GLN A 173 18.19 12.75 15.46
N LYS A 174 18.96 11.87 16.12
CA LYS A 174 19.97 12.26 17.11
C LYS A 174 21.24 12.82 16.47
N TYR A 175 21.42 12.66 15.15
CA TYR A 175 22.61 13.09 14.45
C TYR A 175 22.47 14.51 13.89
N PRO A 176 23.55 15.33 13.87
CA PRO A 176 23.47 16.74 13.49
C PRO A 176 23.07 17.01 12.04
N ASP A 177 23.27 16.03 11.16
CA ASP A 177 23.05 16.04 9.72
C ASP A 177 21.70 15.41 9.31
N PHE A 178 20.82 15.14 10.27
CA PHE A 178 19.54 14.52 10.01
C PHE A 178 18.64 15.37 9.09
N SER A 179 18.06 14.72 8.09
CA SER A 179 16.96 15.24 7.28
C SER A 179 15.97 14.12 6.92
N ASN A 180 14.78 14.49 6.48
CA ASN A 180 13.82 13.51 5.96
C ASN A 180 14.38 12.82 4.70
N GLU A 181 15.14 13.54 3.89
CA GLU A 181 15.82 12.99 2.72
C GLU A 181 16.83 11.91 3.12
N ALA A 182 17.62 12.12 4.18
CA ALA A 182 18.54 11.11 4.70
C ALA A 182 17.77 9.86 5.20
N PHE A 183 16.62 10.06 5.83
CA PHE A 183 15.75 8.94 6.19
C PHE A 183 15.22 8.19 4.96
N LEU A 184 14.84 8.89 3.89
CA LEU A 184 14.37 8.29 2.65
C LEU A 184 15.43 7.43 1.96
N GLU A 185 16.72 7.77 2.08
CA GLU A 185 17.82 6.94 1.58
C GLU A 185 17.88 5.57 2.26
N VAL A 186 17.48 5.49 3.54
CA VAL A 186 17.37 4.22 4.28
C VAL A 186 16.04 3.55 3.98
N TYR A 187 14.94 4.30 3.99
CA TYR A 187 13.58 3.79 3.83
C TYR A 187 13.31 3.15 2.45
N ASN A 188 13.78 3.78 1.36
CA ASN A 188 13.45 3.33 0.01
C ASN A 188 13.95 1.91 -0.31
N PRO A 189 15.23 1.57 -0.06
CA PRO A 189 15.72 0.20 -0.24
C PRO A 189 14.90 -0.83 0.54
N ILE A 190 14.53 -0.51 1.78
CA ILE A 190 13.76 -1.38 2.67
C ILE A 190 12.41 -1.72 2.06
N VAL A 191 11.70 -0.71 1.56
CA VAL A 191 10.37 -0.87 0.97
C VAL A 191 10.45 -1.50 -0.42
N ASP A 192 11.49 -1.24 -1.21
CA ASP A 192 11.67 -1.89 -2.51
C ASP A 192 12.03 -3.38 -2.39
N GLU A 193 12.66 -3.77 -1.27
CA GLU A 193 13.18 -5.11 -1.06
C GLU A 193 12.39 -5.95 -0.03
N GLY A 194 11.30 -5.48 0.58
CA GLY A 194 10.69 -6.01 1.82
C GLY A 194 10.52 -7.55 2.02
N ASN A 195 10.35 -8.36 0.97
CA ASN A 195 10.34 -9.84 1.08
C ASN A 195 11.75 -10.47 1.19
N LEU A 196 12.76 -9.70 0.82
CA LEU A 196 14.17 -10.03 0.91
C LEU A 196 14.76 -9.56 2.22
N THR A 197 14.10 -8.81 3.08
CA THR A 197 14.82 -8.07 4.14
C THR A 197 14.47 -8.54 5.56
N VAL A 198 15.47 -8.69 6.45
CA VAL A 198 15.32 -8.99 7.89
C VAL A 198 15.84 -7.81 8.72
N PHE A 199 15.08 -7.34 9.71
CA PHE A 199 15.55 -6.29 10.62
C PHE A 199 15.77 -6.83 12.02
N VAL A 200 16.97 -6.56 12.53
CA VAL A 200 17.42 -7.01 13.83
C VAL A 200 17.29 -5.87 14.83
N SER A 201 16.48 -6.10 15.85
CA SER A 201 16.21 -5.15 16.93
C SER A 201 16.62 -5.71 18.29
N GLY A 202 16.78 -4.81 19.27
CA GLY A 202 17.37 -5.15 20.57
C GLY A 202 16.62 -6.24 21.32
N GLY A 203 15.29 -6.25 21.25
CA GLY A 203 14.44 -7.22 21.96
C GLY A 203 14.39 -8.63 21.37
N ARG A 204 15.06 -8.87 20.24
CA ARG A 204 15.08 -10.20 19.60
C ARG A 204 16.30 -11.00 20.01
N THR A 205 16.13 -12.29 20.26
CA THR A 205 17.28 -13.19 20.49
C THR A 205 17.94 -13.57 19.16
N GLU A 206 19.17 -14.08 19.23
CA GLU A 206 19.90 -14.60 18.07
C GLU A 206 19.11 -15.71 17.37
N ASP A 207 18.56 -16.66 18.13
CA ASP A 207 17.73 -17.75 17.59
C ASP A 207 16.50 -17.24 16.83
N GLN A 208 15.83 -16.21 17.35
CA GLN A 208 14.68 -15.61 16.67
C GLN A 208 15.07 -14.92 15.36
N VAL A 209 16.26 -14.33 15.29
CA VAL A 209 16.79 -13.72 14.06
C VAL A 209 17.18 -14.80 13.07
N ARG A 210 17.86 -15.86 13.52
CA ARG A 210 18.25 -17.00 12.70
C ARG A 210 17.03 -17.68 12.06
N GLN A 211 16.03 -18.05 12.87
CA GLN A 211 14.82 -18.72 12.38
C GLN A 211 14.10 -17.89 11.31
N GLU A 212 14.08 -16.56 11.45
CA GLU A 212 13.50 -15.70 10.42
C GLU A 212 14.32 -15.72 9.13
N ILE A 213 15.65 -15.58 9.23
CA ILE A 213 16.55 -15.61 8.08
C ILE A 213 16.35 -16.92 7.31
N GLU A 214 16.40 -18.06 7.98
CA GLU A 214 16.21 -19.38 7.39
C GLU A 214 14.82 -19.55 6.75
N SER A 215 13.77 -19.11 7.46
CA SER A 215 12.40 -19.15 6.95
C SER A 215 12.23 -18.30 5.69
N LYS A 216 12.86 -17.12 5.62
CA LYS A 216 12.86 -16.27 4.42
C LYS A 216 13.72 -16.86 3.31
N MET A 217 14.92 -17.38 3.59
CA MET A 217 15.75 -18.08 2.60
C MET A 217 14.99 -19.24 1.95
N ARG A 218 14.33 -20.09 2.76
CA ARG A 218 13.54 -21.23 2.28
C ARG A 218 12.38 -20.78 1.39
N ARG A 219 11.60 -19.78 1.82
CA ARG A 219 10.51 -19.23 1.01
C ARG A 219 11.04 -18.63 -0.29
N ASN A 220 12.08 -17.81 -0.23
CA ASN A 220 12.66 -17.14 -1.40
C ASN A 220 13.16 -18.16 -2.44
N ARG A 221 13.83 -19.25 -2.01
CA ARG A 221 14.24 -20.34 -2.91
C ARG A 221 13.07 -20.97 -3.67
N GLN A 222 11.92 -21.18 -3.04
CA GLN A 222 10.73 -21.73 -3.71
C GLN A 222 10.23 -20.84 -4.86
N TYR A 223 10.54 -19.55 -4.81
CA TYR A 223 10.19 -18.56 -5.82
C TYR A 223 11.36 -18.19 -6.75
N GLY A 224 12.48 -18.93 -6.73
CA GLY A 224 13.66 -18.65 -7.56
C GLY A 224 14.45 -17.40 -7.16
N ILE A 225 14.25 -16.94 -5.91
CA ILE A 225 14.92 -15.77 -5.35
C ILE A 225 16.06 -16.25 -4.46
N HIS A 226 17.27 -15.77 -4.76
CA HIS A 226 18.52 -16.23 -4.16
C HIS A 226 19.22 -15.17 -3.33
N ALA A 227 18.49 -14.17 -2.84
CA ALA A 227 19.04 -13.06 -2.07
C ALA A 227 18.18 -12.73 -0.84
N LEU A 228 18.82 -12.24 0.22
CA LEU A 228 18.20 -11.72 1.44
C LEU A 228 19.08 -10.60 1.99
N TYR A 229 18.48 -9.49 2.39
CA TYR A 229 19.10 -8.36 3.05
C TYR A 229 18.83 -8.42 4.55
N ILE A 230 19.75 -7.93 5.36
CA ILE A 230 19.64 -7.88 6.81
C ILE A 230 20.09 -6.51 7.25
N HIS A 231 19.29 -5.83 8.07
CA HIS A 231 19.67 -4.55 8.65
C HIS A 231 19.62 -4.60 10.18
N GLY A 232 20.52 -3.88 10.82
CA GLY A 232 20.53 -3.71 12.27
C GLY A 232 21.05 -2.34 12.64
N ILE A 233 20.51 -1.79 13.74
CA ILE A 233 20.96 -0.51 14.30
C ILE A 233 21.36 -0.70 15.76
N GLY A 234 22.47 -0.09 16.15
CA GLY A 234 23.08 -0.21 17.47
C GLY A 234 24.04 -1.40 17.55
N ARG A 235 25.12 -1.22 18.32
CA ARG A 235 26.21 -2.22 18.46
C ARG A 235 25.72 -3.62 18.79
N SER A 236 24.80 -3.74 19.75
CA SER A 236 24.23 -5.04 20.14
C SER A 236 23.53 -5.77 18.98
N ASN A 237 22.87 -5.05 18.08
CA ASN A 237 22.21 -5.68 16.93
C ASN A 237 23.21 -6.04 15.83
N ILE A 238 24.27 -5.24 15.66
CA ILE A 238 25.39 -5.57 14.77
C ILE A 238 26.08 -6.86 15.22
N GLU A 239 26.41 -6.97 16.51
CA GLU A 239 27.02 -8.16 17.10
C GLU A 239 26.12 -9.39 16.91
N LYS A 240 24.82 -9.24 17.16
CA LYS A 240 23.80 -10.28 16.97
C LYS A 240 23.73 -10.76 15.52
N ILE A 241 23.71 -9.83 14.56
CA ILE A 241 23.76 -10.17 13.13
C ILE A 241 25.03 -10.96 12.84
N ASN A 242 26.19 -10.48 13.30
CA ASN A 242 27.46 -11.12 13.01
C ASN A 242 27.54 -12.55 13.57
N MET A 243 27.02 -12.81 14.77
CA MET A 243 26.96 -14.15 15.35
C MET A 243 26.05 -15.09 14.57
N VAL A 244 24.81 -14.66 14.30
CA VAL A 244 23.86 -15.48 13.51
C VAL A 244 24.42 -15.81 12.13
N ILE A 245 25.10 -14.85 11.52
CA ILE A 245 25.69 -15.02 10.18
C ILE A 245 26.91 -15.92 10.20
N TYR A 246 27.74 -15.84 11.24
CA TYR A 246 28.85 -16.77 11.45
C TYR A 246 28.36 -18.22 11.48
N ASP A 247 27.28 -18.46 12.22
CA ASP A 247 26.70 -19.80 12.32
C ASP A 247 26.07 -20.27 11.01
N LEU A 248 25.31 -19.40 10.33
CA LEU A 248 24.71 -19.72 9.04
C LEU A 248 25.77 -20.04 7.97
N LYS A 249 26.95 -19.41 8.02
CA LYS A 249 28.06 -19.75 7.13
C LYS A 249 28.59 -21.16 7.35
N SER A 250 28.57 -21.66 8.59
CA SER A 250 29.00 -23.02 8.90
C SER A 250 28.03 -24.07 8.35
N GLU A 251 26.74 -23.74 8.27
CA GLU A 251 25.67 -24.62 7.81
C GLU A 251 25.44 -24.53 6.29
N TYR A 252 25.59 -23.34 5.70
CA TYR A 252 25.37 -23.07 4.29
C TYR A 252 26.65 -22.62 3.60
N SER A 253 27.48 -23.58 3.17
CA SER A 253 28.80 -23.32 2.57
C SER A 253 28.76 -22.49 1.27
N THR A 254 27.62 -22.40 0.58
CA THR A 254 27.43 -21.61 -0.64
C THR A 254 27.00 -20.15 -0.38
N LEU A 255 26.77 -19.79 0.88
CA LEU A 255 26.28 -18.47 1.29
C LEU A 255 27.33 -17.38 1.00
N LYS A 256 27.03 -16.48 0.07
CA LYS A 256 27.86 -15.29 -0.19
C LYS A 256 27.31 -14.11 0.59
N ILE A 257 28.20 -13.31 1.16
CA ILE A 257 27.85 -12.21 2.05
C ILE A 257 28.53 -10.93 1.59
N GLN A 258 27.75 -9.88 1.43
CA GLN A 258 28.22 -8.53 1.22
C GLN A 258 27.76 -7.68 2.40
N THR A 259 28.65 -6.93 3.01
CA THR A 259 28.35 -6.13 4.20
C THR A 259 28.69 -4.67 3.94
N SER A 260 27.80 -3.78 4.38
CA SER A 260 27.98 -2.34 4.44
C SER A 260 27.67 -1.88 5.85
N GLU A 261 28.65 -1.30 6.53
CA GLU A 261 28.50 -0.75 7.87
C GLU A 261 28.76 0.76 7.83
N TYR A 262 27.87 1.52 8.48
CA TYR A 262 28.03 2.95 8.69
C TYR A 262 27.69 3.28 10.14
N GLN A 263 28.71 3.67 10.91
CA GLN A 263 28.59 3.97 12.33
C GLN A 263 27.94 2.82 13.13
N ASN A 264 26.72 3.02 13.64
CA ASN A 264 25.95 2.03 14.39
C ASN A 264 24.91 1.33 13.51
N ILE A 265 25.02 1.38 12.19
CA ILE A 265 24.08 0.76 11.26
C ILE A 265 24.83 -0.29 10.44
N ILE A 266 24.29 -1.50 10.38
CA ILE A 266 24.74 -2.56 9.47
C ILE A 266 23.65 -2.86 8.46
N SER A 267 24.07 -3.04 7.21
CA SER A 267 23.28 -3.58 6.12
C SER A 267 24.07 -4.72 5.48
N MET A 268 23.48 -5.90 5.38
CA MET A 268 24.14 -7.10 4.87
C MET A 268 23.27 -7.73 3.80
N LYS A 269 23.87 -8.20 2.70
CA LYS A 269 23.22 -8.98 1.65
C LYS A 269 23.77 -10.40 1.66
N LEU A 270 22.90 -11.35 1.96
CA LEU A 270 23.09 -12.78 1.78
C LEU A 270 22.66 -13.20 0.37
N THR A 271 23.46 -14.04 -0.29
CA THR A 271 23.10 -14.70 -1.56
C THR A 271 23.28 -16.22 -1.40
N PHE A 272 22.27 -17.02 -1.76
CA PHE A 272 22.15 -18.45 -1.38
C PHE A 272 21.38 -19.33 -2.36
#